data_AF-M7SPQ8-F1
#
_entry.id   AF-M7SPQ8-F1
#
_cell.length_a   1.000
_cell.length_b   1.000
_cell.length_c   1.000
_cell.angle_alpha   90.00
_cell.angle_beta   90.00
_cell.angle_gamma   90.00
#
_symmetry.space_group_name_H-M   'P 1'
#
loop_
_entity.id
_entity.type
_entity.pdbx_description
1 polymer ?
#
loop_
_entity_poly.entity_id
_entity_poly.type
_entity_poly.pdbx_seq_one_letter_code
_entity_poly.pdbx_strand_id
1 'polypeptide(L)'
;MTGPLVEKRFANDSSPQNHCVGTSTEGPIDPTNYALRTKRVLETTPLIDGHNDLPWMIRVELHNRIYDGKFDLNQRLLGHTDIGRIRKGMMGGQFWSVYVKCDVAQKHFEDPSWIVRDTLEQIDVAKRFIAESPDVFTYCETPACARAAFKNGRIASMLGIEGGHQLGGSIAAIRQAYDLGDVSKFPDLIELLMARGATDEQVRLLVGDNLLRVWGSIQHRAQEIQAEGEKPVEEEWEGRKWHNGWKSSPYMYRETRERAAKEDWGEPEQFNVGKSGTHGGLVKEDKDI
;
A
#
# COMPACT_ATOMS: atom_id res chain seq x y z
N MET A 1 -50.59 21.15 53.94
CA MET A 1 -49.57 21.82 53.12
C MET A 1 -48.92 20.74 52.24
N THR A 2 -49.57 20.10 51.25
CA THR A 2 -50.27 20.58 50.04
C THR A 2 -49.43 21.55 49.20
N GLY A 3 -48.73 21.00 48.22
CA GLY A 3 -48.04 21.68 47.12
C GLY A 3 -47.49 20.62 46.15
N PRO A 4 -48.07 20.43 44.94
CA PRO A 4 -47.88 19.22 44.13
C PRO A 4 -46.79 19.32 43.06
N LEU A 5 -46.27 18.13 42.71
CA LEU A 5 -45.58 17.82 41.46
C LEU A 5 -46.39 18.33 40.25
N VAL A 6 -45.78 19.19 39.45
CA VAL A 6 -46.34 19.59 38.16
C VAL A 6 -45.93 18.56 37.12
N GLU A 7 -46.87 17.69 36.77
CA GLU A 7 -46.88 16.99 35.49
C GLU A 7 -46.79 18.01 34.34
N LYS A 8 -45.75 17.91 33.52
CA LYS A 8 -45.84 18.35 32.12
C LYS A 8 -45.74 17.12 31.23
N ARG A 9 -46.90 16.78 30.68
CA ARG A 9 -47.14 15.84 29.59
C ARG A 9 -46.10 16.03 28.48
N PHE A 10 -45.28 15.03 28.23
CA PHE A 10 -44.66 14.88 26.91
C PHE A 10 -45.73 14.30 25.99
N ALA A 11 -46.16 15.12 25.03
CA ALA A 11 -47.03 14.67 23.96
C ALA A 11 -46.33 13.58 23.16
N ASN A 12 -47.04 12.47 22.92
CA ASN A 12 -46.76 11.57 21.82
C ASN A 12 -46.75 12.37 20.51
N ASP A 13 -45.59 12.50 19.88
CA ASP A 13 -45.51 12.77 18.45
C ASP A 13 -44.90 11.54 17.77
N SER A 14 -45.81 10.69 17.32
CA SER A 14 -45.53 9.57 16.43
C SER A 14 -45.35 10.11 15.01
N SER A 15 -44.11 10.31 14.58
CA SER A 15 -43.78 10.31 13.15
C SER A 15 -42.38 9.74 12.90
N PRO A 16 -42.24 8.69 12.07
CA PRO A 16 -40.93 8.20 11.66
C PRO A 16 -40.37 9.18 10.62
N GLN A 17 -39.41 10.01 11.02
CA GLN A 17 -38.63 10.78 10.05
C GLN A 17 -37.66 9.83 9.35
N ASN A 18 -38.17 9.16 8.31
CA ASN A 18 -37.39 8.70 7.18
C ASN A 18 -36.50 9.85 6.72
N HIS A 19 -35.22 9.81 7.09
CA HIS A 19 -34.23 10.68 6.50
C HIS A 19 -34.04 10.23 5.06
N CYS A 20 -34.75 10.90 4.17
CA CYS A 20 -34.70 10.72 2.74
C CYS A 20 -33.23 10.80 2.27
N VAL A 21 -32.83 9.73 1.60
CA VAL A 21 -31.72 9.71 0.63
C VAL A 21 -31.83 10.96 -0.23
N GLY A 22 -30.77 11.77 -0.26
CA GLY A 22 -30.69 12.93 -1.13
C GLY A 22 -31.00 12.51 -2.56
N THR A 23 -32.03 13.12 -3.14
CA THR A 23 -32.44 12.89 -4.52
C THR A 23 -31.31 13.33 -5.46
N SER A 24 -30.51 12.39 -5.94
CA SER A 24 -29.68 12.60 -7.12
C SER A 24 -30.62 12.82 -8.30
N THR A 25 -30.61 14.01 -8.86
CA THR A 25 -31.45 14.47 -9.99
C THR A 25 -31.11 13.82 -11.34
N GLU A 26 -30.40 12.69 -11.35
CA GLU A 26 -29.96 12.04 -12.58
C GLU A 26 -30.74 10.75 -12.81
N GLY A 27 -31.32 10.63 -14.00
CA GLY A 27 -32.08 9.45 -14.41
C GLY A 27 -31.28 8.13 -14.35
N PRO A 28 -31.96 6.99 -14.55
CA PRO A 28 -31.31 5.68 -14.52
C PRO A 28 -30.18 5.61 -15.55
N ILE A 29 -28.96 5.23 -15.12
CA ILE A 29 -27.87 4.88 -16.04
C ILE A 29 -28.11 3.47 -16.56
N ASP A 30 -27.86 3.27 -17.86
CA ASP A 30 -27.73 1.94 -18.47
C ASP A 30 -26.78 1.04 -17.64
N PRO A 31 -27.25 -0.10 -17.10
CA PRO A 31 -26.43 -1.01 -16.31
C PRO A 31 -25.14 -1.46 -17.00
N THR A 32 -25.09 -1.48 -18.34
CA THR A 32 -23.93 -1.92 -19.12
C THR A 32 -22.93 -0.80 -19.42
N ASN A 33 -23.29 0.46 -19.15
CA ASN A 33 -22.38 1.60 -19.31
C ASN A 33 -21.46 1.74 -18.08
N TYR A 34 -20.48 0.85 -17.98
CA TYR A 34 -19.56 0.78 -16.84
C TYR A 34 -18.76 2.07 -16.65
N ALA A 35 -18.36 2.76 -17.72
CA ALA A 35 -17.59 4.00 -17.61
C ALA A 35 -18.38 5.10 -16.89
N LEU A 36 -19.65 5.31 -17.26
CA LEU A 36 -20.50 6.32 -16.63
C LEU A 36 -20.86 5.92 -15.19
N ARG A 37 -21.10 4.63 -14.94
CA ARG A 37 -21.35 4.11 -13.58
C ARG A 37 -20.13 4.32 -12.67
N THR A 38 -18.94 3.99 -13.14
CA THR A 38 -17.68 4.21 -12.40
C THR A 38 -17.49 5.69 -12.09
N LYS A 39 -17.67 6.57 -13.08
CA LYS A 39 -17.55 8.01 -12.87
C LYS A 39 -18.49 8.50 -11.76
N ARG A 40 -19.78 8.11 -11.80
CA ARG A 40 -20.76 8.49 -10.78
C ARG A 40 -20.39 8.01 -9.38
N VAL A 41 -19.87 6.79 -9.27
CA VAL A 41 -19.39 6.25 -7.99
C VAL A 41 -18.20 7.07 -7.47
N LEU A 42 -17.21 7.34 -8.32
CA LEU A 42 -15.99 8.05 -7.94
C LEU A 42 -16.20 9.55 -7.66
N GLU A 43 -17.26 10.17 -8.20
CA GLU A 43 -17.66 11.54 -7.86
C GLU A 43 -18.24 11.66 -6.43
N THR A 44 -18.79 10.56 -5.90
CA THR A 44 -19.49 10.55 -4.61
C THR A 44 -18.78 9.74 -3.52
N THR A 45 -17.84 8.88 -3.93
CA THR A 45 -17.08 7.98 -3.05
C THR A 45 -15.58 8.15 -3.30
N PRO A 46 -14.78 8.51 -2.28
CA PRO A 46 -13.34 8.66 -2.46
C PRO A 46 -12.69 7.30 -2.76
N LEU A 47 -12.02 7.18 -3.91
CA LEU A 47 -11.05 6.10 -4.13
C LEU A 47 -9.82 6.38 -3.27
N ILE A 48 -9.54 5.49 -2.31
CA ILE A 48 -8.39 5.61 -1.40
C ILE A 48 -7.42 4.49 -1.72
N ASP A 49 -6.23 4.86 -2.19
CA ASP A 49 -5.12 3.93 -2.37
C ASP A 49 -4.36 3.74 -1.04
N GLY A 50 -4.03 2.48 -0.73
CA GLY A 50 -3.46 2.08 0.56
C GLY A 50 -1.94 2.18 0.65
N HIS A 51 -1.23 2.41 -0.46
CA HIS A 51 0.23 2.34 -0.47
C HIS A 51 0.87 2.97 -1.73
N ASN A 52 1.65 4.04 -1.57
CA ASN A 52 2.38 4.68 -2.67
C ASN A 52 3.75 5.19 -2.24
N ASP A 53 4.79 4.76 -2.94
CA ASP A 53 6.21 5.01 -2.65
C ASP A 53 6.78 6.32 -3.21
N LEU A 54 5.94 7.29 -3.57
CA LEU A 54 6.41 8.62 -3.99
C LEU A 54 7.43 9.24 -2.99
N PRO A 55 7.25 9.17 -1.65
CA PRO A 55 8.26 9.67 -0.71
C PRO A 55 9.61 8.97 -0.83
N TRP A 56 9.62 7.66 -1.12
CA TRP A 56 10.85 6.91 -1.34
C TRP A 56 11.54 7.33 -2.63
N MET A 57 10.80 7.56 -3.71
CA MET A 57 11.37 8.10 -4.96
C MET A 57 12.00 9.48 -4.76
N ILE A 58 11.34 10.37 -4.00
CA ILE A 58 11.90 11.68 -3.64
C ILE A 58 13.22 11.51 -2.85
N ARG A 59 13.30 10.51 -1.96
CA ARG A 59 14.52 10.23 -1.21
C ARG A 59 15.67 9.80 -2.12
N VAL A 60 15.43 8.80 -2.96
CA VAL A 60 16.49 8.18 -3.77
C VAL A 60 16.99 9.13 -4.86
N GLU A 61 16.06 9.83 -5.54
CA GLU A 61 16.41 10.66 -6.69
C GLU A 61 16.85 12.08 -6.30
N LEU A 62 16.27 12.63 -5.22
CA LEU A 62 16.43 14.03 -4.85
C LEU A 62 17.05 14.24 -3.47
N HIS A 63 17.34 13.18 -2.72
CA HIS A 63 17.85 13.27 -1.35
C HIS A 63 16.95 14.17 -0.48
N ASN A 64 15.62 14.04 -0.63
CA ASN A 64 14.60 14.82 0.07
C ASN A 64 14.57 16.34 -0.20
N ARG A 65 15.33 16.80 -1.21
CA ARG A 65 15.37 18.20 -1.66
C ARG A 65 14.24 18.48 -2.65
N ILE A 66 13.11 18.95 -2.15
CA ILE A 66 11.93 19.26 -2.98
C ILE A 66 11.85 20.73 -3.43
N TYR A 67 12.76 21.59 -2.97
CA TYR A 67 12.72 23.05 -3.20
C TYR A 67 13.78 23.57 -4.17
N ASP A 68 14.64 22.72 -4.73
CA ASP A 68 15.72 23.14 -5.63
C ASP A 68 15.30 23.20 -7.11
N GLY A 69 13.99 23.19 -7.37
CA GLY A 69 13.38 23.30 -8.70
C GLY A 69 13.37 22.00 -9.51
N LYS A 70 13.89 20.88 -8.98
CA LYS A 70 13.91 19.58 -9.66
C LYS A 70 12.65 18.73 -9.42
N PHE A 71 11.83 19.11 -8.45
CA PHE A 71 10.60 18.40 -8.10
C PHE A 71 9.38 19.26 -8.41
N ASP A 72 8.53 18.79 -9.32
CA ASP A 72 7.25 19.43 -9.62
C ASP A 72 6.20 18.36 -9.92
N LEU A 73 5.24 18.19 -9.01
CA LEU A 73 4.16 17.22 -9.14
C LEU A 73 3.11 17.62 -10.20
N ASN A 74 3.11 18.86 -10.67
CA ASN A 74 2.23 19.30 -11.76
C ASN A 74 2.76 18.83 -13.12
N GLN A 75 4.03 18.45 -13.18
CA GLN A 75 4.64 17.91 -14.39
C GLN A 75 4.48 16.40 -14.46
N ARG A 76 4.51 15.89 -15.69
CA ARG A 76 4.48 14.46 -15.95
C ARG A 76 5.81 13.82 -15.53
N LEU A 77 5.83 13.17 -14.38
CA LEU A 77 7.00 12.45 -13.89
C LEU A 77 7.14 11.07 -14.53
N LEU A 78 8.36 10.55 -14.69
CA LEU A 78 8.60 9.19 -15.23
C LEU A 78 7.97 8.09 -14.38
N GLY A 79 7.92 8.28 -13.06
CA GLY A 79 7.24 7.39 -12.11
C GLY A 79 5.73 7.30 -12.36
N HIS A 80 5.01 6.63 -11.46
CA HIS A 80 3.56 6.38 -11.61
C HIS A 80 2.67 7.48 -11.02
N THR A 81 3.24 8.40 -10.24
CA THR A 81 2.48 9.38 -9.46
C THR A 81 2.82 10.80 -9.90
N ASP A 82 1.81 11.55 -10.33
CA ASP A 82 1.82 13.00 -10.55
C ASP A 82 0.38 13.53 -10.41
N ILE A 83 0.20 14.84 -10.23
CA ILE A 83 -1.12 15.46 -10.00
C ILE A 83 -2.06 15.19 -11.19
N GLY A 84 -1.54 15.24 -12.42
CA GLY A 84 -2.34 14.97 -13.61
C GLY A 84 -2.97 13.58 -13.60
N ARG A 85 -2.19 12.55 -13.25
CA ARG A 85 -2.68 11.17 -13.10
C ARG A 85 -3.61 11.00 -11.92
N ILE A 86 -3.30 11.60 -10.76
CA ILE A 86 -4.15 11.55 -9.57
C ILE A 86 -5.55 12.11 -9.88
N ARG A 87 -5.62 13.25 -10.58
CA ARG A 87 -6.89 13.85 -11.00
C ARG A 87 -7.60 13.01 -12.06
N LYS A 88 -6.87 12.52 -13.08
CA LYS A 88 -7.45 11.65 -14.12
C LYS A 88 -8.00 10.34 -13.55
N GLY A 89 -7.35 9.80 -12.52
CA GLY A 89 -7.76 8.60 -11.80
C GLY A 89 -8.88 8.82 -10.78
N MET A 90 -9.34 10.07 -10.59
CA MET A 90 -10.40 10.45 -9.63
C MET A 90 -10.10 9.96 -8.21
N MET A 91 -8.83 10.01 -7.80
CA MET A 91 -8.44 9.64 -6.45
C MET A 91 -9.08 10.58 -5.43
N GLY A 92 -9.50 10.03 -4.30
CA GLY A 92 -10.02 10.78 -3.15
C GLY A 92 -9.09 10.74 -1.94
N GLY A 93 -8.16 9.78 -1.89
CA GLY A 93 -7.12 9.74 -0.88
C GLY A 93 -5.96 8.79 -1.18
N GLN A 94 -4.88 8.90 -0.41
CA GLN A 94 -3.65 8.13 -0.55
C GLN A 94 -2.98 7.95 0.81
N PHE A 95 -2.56 6.73 1.13
CA PHE A 95 -1.54 6.46 2.14
C PHE A 95 -0.16 6.50 1.48
N TRP A 96 0.65 7.47 1.85
CA TRP A 96 2.03 7.62 1.39
C TRP A 96 2.95 6.74 2.22
N SER A 97 3.72 5.87 1.56
CA SER A 97 4.62 4.94 2.25
C SER A 97 5.81 5.70 2.85
N VAL A 98 5.98 5.54 4.15
CA VAL A 98 7.19 5.91 4.89
C VAL A 98 8.04 4.66 4.97
N TYR A 99 8.78 4.43 3.88
CA TYR A 99 9.67 3.29 3.71
C TYR A 99 11.14 3.69 3.89
N VAL A 100 11.86 2.84 4.62
CA VAL A 100 13.31 2.85 4.76
C VAL A 100 13.81 1.41 4.64
N LYS A 101 14.82 1.23 3.80
CA LYS A 101 15.45 -0.07 3.57
C LYS A 101 15.98 -0.68 4.87
N CYS A 102 15.89 -1.99 5.02
CA CYS A 102 16.54 -2.72 6.11
C CYS A 102 18.06 -2.55 6.07
N ASP A 103 18.67 -2.39 7.25
CA ASP A 103 20.11 -2.51 7.40
C ASP A 103 20.47 -4.00 7.50
N VAL A 104 21.12 -4.53 6.45
CA VAL A 104 21.51 -5.95 6.38
C VAL A 104 22.63 -6.31 7.35
N ALA A 105 23.35 -5.32 7.90
CA ALA A 105 24.38 -5.53 8.91
C ALA A 105 23.80 -5.58 10.33
N GLN A 106 22.54 -5.14 10.51
CA GLN A 106 21.86 -5.15 11.80
C GLN A 106 21.55 -6.59 12.22
N LYS A 107 21.92 -6.96 13.46
CA LYS A 107 21.65 -8.29 14.01
C LYS A 107 20.44 -8.26 14.95
N HIS A 108 20.28 -7.17 15.68
CA HIS A 108 19.18 -6.92 16.61
C HIS A 108 18.54 -5.57 16.30
N PHE A 109 17.21 -5.45 16.44
CA PHE A 109 16.49 -4.21 16.10
C PHE A 109 16.93 -3.02 16.97
N GLU A 110 17.49 -3.30 18.13
CA GLU A 110 17.97 -2.34 19.12
C GLU A 110 19.42 -1.88 18.84
N ASP A 111 20.12 -2.52 17.90
CA ASP A 111 21.46 -2.10 17.50
C ASP A 111 21.42 -0.66 16.96
N PRO A 112 22.37 0.21 17.35
CA PRO A 112 22.45 1.56 16.81
C PRO A 112 22.49 1.56 15.28
N SER A 113 21.53 2.23 14.67
CA SER A 113 21.42 2.32 13.22
C SER A 113 20.89 3.68 12.80
N TRP A 114 21.01 3.96 11.50
CA TRP A 114 20.48 5.16 10.86
C TRP A 114 18.99 5.05 10.56
N ILE A 115 18.37 3.88 10.75
CA ILE A 115 17.02 3.57 10.27
C ILE A 115 15.98 4.50 10.91
N VAL A 116 15.99 4.69 12.23
CA VAL A 116 15.02 5.57 12.93
C VAL A 116 15.14 7.02 12.45
N ARG A 117 16.38 7.52 12.26
CA ARG A 117 16.63 8.86 11.69
C ARG A 117 16.01 8.97 10.30
N ASP A 118 16.29 8.01 9.43
CA ASP A 118 15.81 8.02 8.05
C ASP A 118 14.29 7.94 7.98
N THR A 119 13.64 7.22 8.90
CA THR A 119 12.17 7.16 8.99
C THR A 119 11.59 8.52 9.35
N LEU A 120 12.20 9.25 10.29
CA LEU A 120 11.79 10.63 10.61
C LEU A 120 11.96 11.57 9.42
N GLU A 121 13.05 11.44 8.65
CA GLU A 121 13.26 12.21 7.41
C GLU A 121 12.20 11.88 6.34
N GLN A 122 11.78 10.62 6.24
CA GLN A 122 10.73 10.19 5.30
C GLN A 122 9.35 10.73 5.70
N ILE A 123 9.03 10.75 6.99
CA ILE A 123 7.82 11.41 7.51
C ILE A 123 7.84 12.90 7.17
N ASP A 124 8.98 13.57 7.42
CA ASP A 124 9.16 14.99 7.15
C ASP A 124 8.97 15.33 5.67
N VAL A 125 9.68 14.65 4.75
CA VAL A 125 9.55 14.95 3.31
C VAL A 125 8.13 14.70 2.81
N ALA A 126 7.46 13.66 3.34
CA ALA A 126 6.08 13.37 2.98
C ALA A 126 5.14 14.52 3.39
N LYS A 127 5.24 15.00 4.63
CA LYS A 127 4.47 16.15 5.11
C LYS A 127 4.77 17.41 4.32
N ARG A 128 6.05 17.66 3.98
CA ARG A 128 6.46 18.85 3.22
C ARG A 128 5.87 18.88 1.81
N PHE A 129 5.94 17.79 1.05
CA PHE A 129 5.37 17.82 -0.31
C PHE A 129 3.83 17.91 -0.28
N ILE A 130 3.18 17.29 0.71
CA ILE A 130 1.72 17.45 0.92
C ILE A 130 1.38 18.93 1.16
N ALA A 131 2.16 19.61 2.00
CA ALA A 131 1.97 21.02 2.33
C ALA A 131 2.27 21.96 1.15
N GLU A 132 3.11 21.55 0.20
CA GLU A 132 3.50 22.36 -0.97
C GLU A 132 2.37 22.46 -2.03
N SER A 133 1.38 21.56 -2.00
CA SER A 133 0.24 21.60 -2.91
C SER A 133 -1.09 21.58 -2.12
N PRO A 134 -1.38 22.61 -1.31
CA PRO A 134 -2.53 22.63 -0.39
C PRO A 134 -3.90 22.77 -1.09
N ASP A 135 -3.89 23.14 -2.37
CA ASP A 135 -5.05 23.11 -3.27
C ASP A 135 -5.34 21.69 -3.79
N VAL A 136 -4.34 20.80 -3.76
CA VAL A 136 -4.47 19.40 -4.18
C VAL A 136 -4.63 18.45 -3.00
N PHE A 137 -3.76 18.54 -2.01
CA PHE A 137 -3.68 17.60 -0.89
C PHE A 137 -4.17 18.22 0.41
N THR A 138 -4.67 17.36 1.30
CA THR A 138 -4.91 17.68 2.71
C THR A 138 -4.31 16.58 3.55
N TYR A 139 -3.37 16.92 4.44
CA TYR A 139 -2.87 15.96 5.43
C TYR A 139 -4.00 15.58 6.40
N CYS A 140 -4.25 14.28 6.57
CA CYS A 140 -5.33 13.77 7.39
C CYS A 140 -4.87 12.67 8.33
N GLU A 141 -5.33 12.76 9.58
CA GLU A 141 -5.09 11.76 10.62
C GLU A 141 -6.37 11.02 11.01
N THR A 142 -7.52 11.45 10.46
CA THR A 142 -8.82 10.87 10.78
C THR A 142 -9.66 10.61 9.53
N PRO A 143 -10.57 9.62 9.55
CA PRO A 143 -11.53 9.40 8.48
C PRO A 143 -12.47 10.60 8.24
N ALA A 144 -12.75 11.38 9.29
CA ALA A 144 -13.55 12.60 9.18
C ALA A 144 -12.82 13.67 8.35
N CYS A 145 -11.51 13.85 8.58
CA CYS A 145 -10.67 14.71 7.74
C CYS A 145 -10.67 14.21 6.29
N ALA A 146 -10.47 12.90 6.06
CA ALA A 146 -10.42 12.36 4.70
C ALA A 146 -11.73 12.61 3.91
N ARG A 147 -12.88 12.41 4.56
CA ARG A 147 -14.18 12.74 3.98
C ARG A 147 -14.33 14.24 3.70
N ALA A 148 -13.87 15.10 4.59
CA ALA A 148 -13.92 16.55 4.41
C ALA A 148 -12.99 17.00 3.27
N ALA A 149 -11.78 16.45 3.16
CA ALA A 149 -10.84 16.71 2.07
C ALA A 149 -11.47 16.35 0.73
N PHE A 150 -12.02 15.15 0.61
CA PHE A 150 -12.71 14.70 -0.59
C PHE A 150 -13.88 15.61 -0.97
N LYS A 151 -14.75 15.97 -0.01
CA LYS A 151 -15.87 16.90 -0.22
C LYS A 151 -15.39 18.27 -0.73
N ASN A 152 -14.21 18.70 -0.33
CA ASN A 152 -13.58 19.95 -0.76
C ASN A 152 -12.75 19.80 -2.05
N GLY A 153 -12.87 18.66 -2.76
CA GLY A 153 -12.15 18.41 -4.01
C GLY A 153 -10.64 18.16 -3.83
N ARG A 154 -10.20 17.84 -2.62
CA ARG A 154 -8.80 17.56 -2.29
C ARG A 154 -8.57 16.08 -2.03
N ILE A 155 -7.33 15.66 -2.23
CA ILE A 155 -6.86 14.30 -1.99
C ILE A 155 -6.46 14.18 -0.52
N ALA A 156 -7.18 13.36 0.24
CA ALA A 156 -6.80 13.04 1.60
C ALA A 156 -5.44 12.34 1.61
N SER A 157 -4.46 12.87 2.33
CA SER A 157 -3.10 12.34 2.38
C SER A 157 -2.80 11.85 3.79
N MET A 158 -2.58 10.55 3.93
CA MET A 158 -2.21 9.87 5.17
C MET A 158 -0.78 9.33 5.03
N LEU A 159 -0.15 8.99 6.15
CA LEU A 159 1.16 8.32 6.17
C LEU A 159 1.01 6.90 6.69
N GLY A 160 1.84 5.99 6.19
CA GLY A 160 1.96 4.63 6.70
C GLY A 160 3.43 4.20 6.79
N ILE A 161 3.90 3.81 7.97
CA ILE A 161 5.25 3.29 8.18
C ILE A 161 5.35 1.86 7.65
N GLU A 162 6.19 1.65 6.64
CA GLU A 162 6.40 0.36 5.99
C GLU A 162 7.54 -0.43 6.65
N GLY A 163 7.22 -1.06 7.78
CA GLY A 163 8.10 -2.02 8.46
C GLY A 163 8.47 -1.60 9.88
N GLY A 164 8.38 -2.54 10.81
CA GLY A 164 8.59 -2.31 12.24
C GLY A 164 10.06 -2.10 12.64
N HIS A 165 11.02 -2.54 11.82
CA HIS A 165 12.45 -2.29 12.02
C HIS A 165 12.79 -0.81 12.09
N GLN A 166 11.96 0.03 11.46
CA GLN A 166 12.04 1.48 11.44
C GLN A 166 11.90 2.15 12.82
N LEU A 167 11.44 1.40 13.82
CA LEU A 167 11.19 1.89 15.17
C LEU A 167 12.28 1.45 16.17
N GLY A 168 13.27 0.66 15.72
CA GLY A 168 14.43 0.28 16.53
C GLY A 168 14.10 -0.44 17.84
N GLY A 169 13.00 -1.22 17.89
CA GLY A 169 12.54 -1.87 19.11
C GLY A 169 12.05 -0.90 20.20
N SER A 170 11.80 0.37 19.89
CA SER A 170 11.51 1.42 20.86
C SER A 170 10.05 1.87 20.83
N ILE A 171 9.32 1.66 21.94
CA ILE A 171 7.96 2.20 22.11
C ILE A 171 7.99 3.74 22.16
N ALA A 172 9.11 4.35 22.56
CA ALA A 172 9.26 5.79 22.47
C ALA A 172 9.34 6.25 21.02
N ALA A 173 10.05 5.53 20.15
CA ALA A 173 10.08 5.82 18.71
C ALA A 173 8.69 5.65 18.07
N ILE A 174 7.90 4.66 18.51
CA ILE A 174 6.49 4.53 18.12
C ILE A 174 5.73 5.79 18.51
N ARG A 175 5.82 6.27 19.76
CA ARG A 175 5.14 7.50 20.18
C ARG A 175 5.64 8.76 19.47
N GLN A 176 6.90 8.83 19.09
CA GLN A 176 7.39 9.98 18.33
C GLN A 176 6.92 9.91 16.87
N ALA A 177 6.91 8.73 16.25
CA ALA A 177 6.25 8.50 14.98
C ALA A 177 4.73 8.77 15.05
N TYR A 178 4.10 8.49 16.21
CA TYR A 178 2.70 8.76 16.55
C TYR A 178 2.37 10.24 16.72
N ASP A 179 3.21 11.02 17.41
CA ASP A 179 3.05 12.47 17.52
C ASP A 179 3.32 13.13 16.16
N LEU A 180 3.96 12.36 15.26
CA LEU A 180 4.01 12.62 13.83
C LEU A 180 2.84 11.95 13.04
N GLY A 181 1.92 11.25 13.72
CA GLY A 181 0.56 10.76 13.35
C GLY A 181 0.32 9.23 13.46
N ASP A 182 -0.33 8.66 14.51
CA ASP A 182 -0.69 7.19 14.56
C ASP A 182 -1.80 6.67 15.58
N VAL A 183 -1.73 5.43 16.12
CA VAL A 183 -2.78 4.46 16.56
C VAL A 183 -3.21 4.42 18.03
N SER A 184 -2.63 5.22 18.92
CA SER A 184 -3.02 5.21 20.36
C SER A 184 -4.49 5.63 20.63
N LYS A 185 -5.24 5.97 19.57
CA LYS A 185 -6.65 6.37 19.59
C LYS A 185 -7.63 5.28 19.19
N PHE A 186 -7.16 4.06 18.92
CA PHE A 186 -8.09 2.95 18.69
C PHE A 186 -9.02 2.68 19.88
N PRO A 187 -8.56 2.70 21.15
CA PRO A 187 -9.47 2.59 22.29
C PRO A 187 -10.55 3.69 22.29
N ASP A 188 -10.17 4.95 22.06
CA ASP A 188 -11.09 6.10 21.98
C ASP A 188 -12.14 5.95 20.86
N LEU A 189 -11.77 5.36 19.71
CA LEU A 189 -12.70 5.04 18.61
C LEU A 189 -13.69 3.92 18.99
N ILE A 190 -13.20 2.89 19.69
CA ILE A 190 -14.04 1.80 20.18
C ILE A 190 -15.05 2.30 21.21
N GLU A 191 -14.60 3.12 22.16
CA GLU A 191 -15.47 3.78 23.14
C GLU A 191 -16.56 4.63 22.45
N LEU A 192 -16.22 5.37 21.39
CA LEU A 192 -17.15 6.19 20.61
C LEU A 192 -18.18 5.38 19.79
N LEU A 193 -17.87 4.14 19.40
CA LEU A 193 -18.81 3.25 18.71
C LEU A 193 -19.78 2.61 19.70
N MET A 194 -19.27 2.18 20.85
CA MET A 194 -20.09 1.65 21.95
C MET A 194 -21.07 2.71 22.47
N ALA A 195 -20.62 3.96 22.64
CA ALA A 195 -21.47 5.09 23.03
C ALA A 195 -22.60 5.40 22.03
N ARG A 196 -22.52 4.91 20.79
CA ARG A 196 -23.54 5.06 19.74
C ARG A 196 -24.42 3.82 19.56
N GLY A 197 -24.33 2.85 20.46
CA GLY A 197 -25.18 1.66 20.50
C GLY A 197 -24.60 0.42 19.82
N ALA A 198 -23.30 0.43 19.46
CA ALA A 198 -22.63 -0.81 19.04
C ALA A 198 -22.50 -1.76 20.24
N THR A 199 -22.81 -3.04 20.02
CA THR A 199 -22.67 -4.08 21.05
C THR A 199 -21.24 -4.58 21.14
N ASP A 200 -20.85 -5.12 22.31
CA ASP A 200 -19.53 -5.71 22.55
C ASP A 200 -19.17 -6.77 21.50
N GLU A 201 -20.15 -7.57 21.07
CA GLU A 201 -20.00 -8.59 20.02
C GLU A 201 -19.56 -7.95 18.69
N GLN A 202 -20.23 -6.86 18.28
CA GLN A 202 -19.90 -6.15 17.04
C GLN A 202 -18.53 -5.46 17.12
N VAL A 203 -18.18 -4.95 18.29
CA VAL A 203 -16.87 -4.35 18.54
C VAL A 203 -15.77 -5.40 18.46
N ARG A 204 -15.94 -6.57 19.09
CA ARG A 204 -14.99 -7.69 19.01
C ARG A 204 -14.73 -8.12 17.57
N LEU A 205 -15.81 -8.26 16.80
CA LEU A 205 -15.74 -8.58 15.37
C LEU A 205 -14.95 -7.51 14.58
N LEU A 206 -15.12 -6.23 14.92
CA LEU A 206 -14.41 -5.12 14.28
C LEU A 206 -12.91 -5.07 14.65
N VAL A 207 -12.57 -5.22 15.94
CA VAL A 207 -11.19 -5.04 16.41
C VAL A 207 -10.26 -6.20 16.07
N GLY A 208 -10.80 -7.39 15.77
CA GLY A 208 -9.96 -8.50 15.35
C GLY A 208 -10.65 -9.82 15.06
N ASP A 209 -11.80 -10.12 15.67
CA ASP A 209 -12.35 -11.49 15.60
C ASP A 209 -12.79 -11.87 14.17
N ASN A 210 -13.22 -10.93 13.32
CA ASN A 210 -13.46 -11.23 11.91
C ASN A 210 -12.19 -11.56 11.13
N LEU A 211 -11.11 -10.80 11.39
CA LEU A 211 -9.85 -10.98 10.71
C LEU A 211 -9.23 -12.34 11.09
N LEU A 212 -9.23 -12.65 12.39
CA LEU A 212 -8.75 -13.92 12.93
C LEU A 212 -9.59 -15.10 12.46
N ARG A 213 -10.91 -14.94 12.36
CA ARG A 213 -11.81 -15.97 11.80
C ARG A 213 -11.45 -16.29 10.35
N VAL A 214 -11.32 -15.28 9.49
CA VAL A 214 -11.01 -15.47 8.07
C VAL A 214 -9.63 -16.08 7.90
N TRP A 215 -8.63 -15.59 8.65
CA TRP A 215 -7.29 -16.17 8.65
C TRP A 215 -7.34 -17.64 9.07
N GLY A 216 -8.02 -17.95 10.17
CA GLY A 216 -8.21 -19.32 10.63
C GLY A 216 -8.84 -20.22 9.56
N SER A 217 -9.85 -19.73 8.83
CA SER A 217 -10.45 -20.47 7.71
C SER A 217 -9.48 -20.73 6.55
N ILE A 218 -8.64 -19.76 6.20
CA ILE A 218 -7.61 -19.92 5.17
C ILE A 218 -6.57 -20.97 5.60
N GLN A 219 -6.13 -20.90 6.87
CA GLN A 219 -5.17 -21.86 7.41
C GLN A 219 -5.75 -23.27 7.47
N HIS A 220 -7.00 -23.42 7.88
CA HIS A 220 -7.70 -24.69 7.86
C HIS A 220 -7.77 -25.26 6.44
N ARG A 221 -8.15 -24.42 5.46
CA ARG A 221 -8.18 -24.85 4.06
C ARG A 221 -6.81 -25.27 3.54
N ALA A 222 -5.76 -24.55 3.92
CA ALA A 222 -4.39 -24.92 3.56
C ALA A 222 -4.00 -26.28 4.18
N GLN A 223 -4.40 -26.56 5.42
CA GLN A 223 -4.16 -27.85 6.08
C GLN A 223 -4.94 -28.99 5.42
N GLU A 224 -6.19 -28.76 5.02
CA GLU A 224 -6.99 -29.74 4.25
C GLU A 224 -6.29 -30.11 2.95
N ILE A 225 -5.92 -29.11 2.14
CA ILE A 225 -5.22 -29.28 0.86
C ILE A 225 -3.92 -30.09 1.06
N GLN A 226 -3.15 -29.77 2.09
CA GLN A 226 -1.91 -30.47 2.43
C GLN A 226 -2.13 -31.91 2.90
N ALA A 227 -3.17 -32.16 3.71
CA ALA A 227 -3.50 -33.48 4.22
C ALA A 227 -4.05 -34.42 3.14
N GLU A 228 -4.75 -33.87 2.14
CA GLU A 228 -5.19 -34.57 0.94
C GLU A 228 -4.01 -34.93 0.01
N GLY A 229 -2.81 -34.40 0.29
CA GLY A 229 -1.61 -34.64 -0.49
C GLY A 229 -1.58 -33.87 -1.81
N GLU A 230 -2.39 -32.81 -1.94
CA GLU A 230 -2.36 -31.95 -3.13
C GLU A 230 -0.98 -31.31 -3.26
N LYS A 231 -0.41 -31.43 -4.47
CA LYS A 231 0.88 -30.84 -4.80
C LYS A 231 0.70 -29.37 -5.19
N PRO A 232 1.75 -28.54 -5.04
CA PRO A 232 1.70 -27.16 -5.49
C PRO A 232 1.26 -27.04 -6.96
N VAL A 233 0.51 -25.99 -7.27
CA VAL A 233 0.13 -25.66 -8.65
C VAL A 233 1.39 -25.19 -9.39
N GLU A 234 1.81 -25.94 -10.41
CA GLU A 234 2.97 -25.64 -11.27
C GLU A 234 2.55 -25.01 -12.62
N GLU A 235 1.39 -24.34 -12.67
CA GLU A 235 0.91 -23.70 -13.89
C GLU A 235 1.82 -22.55 -14.34
N GLU A 236 2.05 -22.48 -15.65
CA GLU A 236 2.80 -21.40 -16.29
C GLU A 236 1.88 -20.45 -17.05
N TRP A 237 2.12 -19.15 -16.91
CA TRP A 237 1.36 -18.14 -17.63
C TRP A 237 1.63 -18.16 -19.15
N GLU A 238 0.57 -18.06 -19.95
CA GLU A 238 0.61 -18.03 -21.41
C GLU A 238 1.37 -16.79 -21.90
N GLY A 239 2.61 -16.99 -22.34
CA GLY A 239 3.52 -15.92 -22.77
C GLY A 239 4.84 -15.85 -21.99
N ARG A 240 5.00 -16.64 -20.93
CA ARG A 240 6.28 -16.75 -20.20
C ARG A 240 7.38 -17.29 -21.12
N LYS A 241 8.46 -16.53 -21.29
CA LYS A 241 9.69 -17.00 -21.95
C LYS A 241 10.68 -17.46 -20.89
N TRP A 242 10.99 -18.75 -20.90
CA TRP A 242 12.03 -19.30 -20.05
C TRP A 242 13.41 -19.12 -20.67
N HIS A 243 14.40 -18.86 -19.84
CA HIS A 243 15.78 -18.87 -20.28
C HIS A 243 16.20 -20.31 -20.58
N ASN A 244 16.67 -20.54 -21.79
CA ASN A 244 17.28 -21.80 -22.16
C ASN A 244 18.70 -21.87 -21.57
N GLY A 245 19.14 -23.07 -21.18
CA GLY A 245 20.54 -23.31 -20.85
C GLY A 245 21.42 -23.29 -22.11
N TRP A 246 22.73 -23.40 -21.95
CA TRP A 246 23.67 -23.44 -23.07
C TRP A 246 23.72 -24.81 -23.75
N LYS A 247 24.05 -24.87 -25.05
CA LYS A 247 24.10 -26.12 -25.84
C LYS A 247 24.92 -27.25 -25.20
N SER A 248 25.99 -26.90 -24.49
CA SER A 248 26.89 -27.83 -23.79
C SER A 248 26.51 -28.12 -22.33
N SER A 249 25.37 -27.63 -21.84
CA SER A 249 24.93 -27.86 -20.45
C SER A 249 24.67 -29.34 -20.16
N PRO A 250 24.88 -29.79 -18.90
CA PRO A 250 24.57 -31.15 -18.49
C PRO A 250 23.06 -31.33 -18.33
N TYR A 251 22.36 -31.56 -19.45
CA TYR A 251 20.91 -31.73 -19.45
C TYR A 251 20.48 -33.06 -18.82
N MET A 252 19.44 -32.97 -17.99
CA MET A 252 18.83 -34.13 -17.33
C MET A 252 18.19 -35.12 -18.32
N TYR A 253 17.67 -34.62 -19.44
CA TYR A 253 16.97 -35.42 -20.44
C TYR A 253 17.67 -35.38 -21.81
N ARG A 254 17.70 -36.53 -22.49
CA ARG A 254 18.30 -36.67 -23.83
C ARG A 254 17.61 -35.76 -24.86
N GLU A 255 16.28 -35.67 -24.81
CA GLU A 255 15.50 -34.83 -25.73
C GLU A 255 15.84 -33.35 -25.58
N THR A 256 16.04 -32.86 -24.35
CA THR A 256 16.48 -31.48 -24.10
C THR A 256 17.87 -31.24 -24.70
N ARG A 257 18.79 -32.20 -24.55
CA ARG A 257 20.13 -32.13 -25.16
C ARG A 257 20.08 -32.11 -26.69
N GLU A 258 19.23 -32.93 -27.29
CA GLU A 258 19.06 -32.98 -28.74
C GLU A 258 18.40 -31.70 -29.29
N ARG A 259 17.44 -31.12 -28.54
CA ARG A 259 16.82 -29.84 -28.87
C ARG A 259 17.83 -28.70 -28.79
N ALA A 260 18.59 -28.62 -27.70
CA ALA A 260 19.67 -27.64 -27.54
C ALA A 260 20.78 -27.79 -28.60
N ALA A 261 20.97 -28.98 -29.17
CA ALA A 261 21.93 -29.19 -30.26
C ALA A 261 21.44 -28.66 -31.61
N LYS A 262 20.12 -28.70 -31.85
CA LYS A 262 19.47 -28.27 -33.10
C LYS A 262 19.10 -26.79 -33.10
N GLU A 263 18.70 -26.26 -31.96
CA GLU A 263 18.34 -24.85 -31.76
C GLU A 263 19.57 -24.04 -31.29
N ASP A 264 19.63 -22.75 -31.61
CA ASP A 264 20.76 -21.89 -31.24
C ASP A 264 20.62 -21.40 -29.79
N TRP A 265 20.83 -22.31 -28.84
CA TRP A 265 20.76 -22.03 -27.40
C TRP A 265 22.05 -21.37 -26.87
N GLY A 266 22.93 -20.93 -27.77
CA GLY A 266 24.23 -20.34 -27.45
C GLY A 266 25.24 -21.35 -26.89
N GLU A 267 26.50 -20.93 -26.86
CA GLU A 267 27.58 -21.62 -26.13
C GLU A 267 27.96 -20.76 -24.91
N PRO A 268 28.35 -21.38 -23.78
CA PRO A 268 28.69 -20.61 -22.59
C PRO A 268 29.92 -19.73 -22.87
N GLU A 269 29.85 -18.43 -22.56
CA GLU A 269 31.03 -17.54 -22.58
C GLU A 269 31.96 -17.74 -21.37
N GLN A 270 31.77 -18.83 -20.60
CA GLN A 270 32.17 -18.91 -19.20
C GLN A 270 32.98 -20.17 -18.90
N PHE A 271 34.03 -20.40 -19.66
CA PHE A 271 35.30 -20.93 -19.16
C PHE A 271 36.34 -20.25 -20.06
N ASN A 272 37.39 -19.63 -19.51
CA ASN A 272 38.46 -18.96 -20.28
C ASN A 272 39.11 -19.93 -21.28
N VAL A 273 38.44 -20.32 -22.35
CA VAL A 273 38.83 -21.36 -23.31
C VAL A 273 38.42 -20.80 -24.66
N GLY A 274 39.40 -20.37 -25.44
CA GLY A 274 39.13 -19.87 -26.78
C GLY A 274 38.59 -20.97 -27.70
N LYS A 275 38.17 -20.61 -28.92
CA LYS A 275 37.67 -21.55 -29.95
C LYS A 275 38.63 -22.72 -30.29
N SER A 276 39.89 -22.62 -29.88
CA SER A 276 40.93 -23.66 -30.00
C SER A 276 40.94 -24.69 -28.86
N GLY A 277 40.06 -24.58 -27.86
CA GLY A 277 40.04 -25.50 -26.71
C GLY A 277 41.16 -25.28 -25.70
N THR A 278 41.93 -24.19 -25.84
CA THR A 278 43.04 -23.83 -24.93
C THR A 278 42.62 -22.72 -23.99
N HIS A 279 43.06 -22.80 -22.74
CA HIS A 279 42.79 -21.73 -21.79
C HIS A 279 43.41 -20.40 -22.25
N GLY A 280 42.62 -19.34 -22.32
CA GLY A 280 43.13 -17.99 -22.57
C GLY A 280 43.95 -17.53 -21.37
N GLY A 281 45.13 -16.95 -21.61
CA GLY A 281 45.95 -16.36 -20.54
C GLY A 281 45.16 -15.32 -19.76
N LEU A 282 45.30 -15.32 -18.43
CA LEU A 282 44.63 -14.38 -17.53
C LEU A 282 45.09 -12.95 -17.83
N VAL A 283 44.36 -12.23 -18.68
CA VAL A 283 44.41 -10.77 -18.73
C VAL A 283 42.96 -10.30 -18.82
N LYS A 284 42.37 -9.96 -17.66
CA LYS A 284 41.30 -8.97 -17.64
C LYS A 284 42.00 -7.62 -17.74
N GLU A 285 41.91 -6.97 -18.89
CA GLU A 285 42.12 -5.52 -18.90
C GLU A 285 40.94 -4.88 -18.18
N ASP A 286 41.23 -4.13 -17.11
CA ASP A 286 40.27 -3.28 -16.43
C ASP A 286 39.83 -2.15 -17.37
N LYS A 287 38.75 -2.36 -18.13
CA LYS A 287 38.14 -1.29 -18.91
C LYS A 287 36.64 -1.08 -18.73
N ASP A 288 35.97 -1.83 -17.87
CA ASP A 288 34.55 -1.61 -17.57
C ASP A 288 34.22 -1.76 -16.07
N ILE A 289 34.81 -0.89 -15.25
CA ILE A 289 34.16 -0.33 -14.05
C ILE A 289 33.87 1.14 -14.35
#